data_AF-A0A4S2R080-F1
#
_entry.id   AF-A0A4S2R080-F1
#
_cell.length_a   1.000
_cell.length_b   1.000
_cell.length_c   1.000
_cell.angle_alpha   90.00
_cell.angle_beta   90.00
_cell.angle_gamma   90.00
#
_symmetry.space_group_name_H-M   'P 1'
#
loop_
_entity.id
_entity.type
_entity.pdbx_description
1 polymer ?
#
loop_
_entity_poly.entity_id
_entity_poly.type
_entity_poly.pdbx_seq_one_letter_code
_entity_poly.pdbx_strand_id
1 'polypeptide(L)' 'MTAKSARLHSRPPSSAPTLGVLYKNHGFKYHKDTKNWLLVTDKKTGVKGWASKRLFSVKMCMN' A
#
# COMPACT_ATOMS: atom_id res chain seq x y z
N MET A 1 13.65 -16.09 0.22
CA MET A 1 12.44 -15.52 0.85
C MET A 1 12.29 -14.06 0.40
N THR A 2 11.52 -13.76 -0.64
CA THR A 2 11.29 -12.37 -1.05
C THR A 2 10.12 -11.79 -0.27
N ALA A 3 10.41 -11.09 0.82
CA ALA A 3 9.44 -10.28 1.55
C ALA A 3 8.91 -9.17 0.62
N LYS A 4 7.83 -9.48 -0.11
CA LYS A 4 7.20 -8.62 -1.10
C LYS A 4 6.34 -7.58 -0.36
N SER A 5 6.89 -6.41 -0.10
CA SER A 5 6.23 -5.32 0.62
C SER A 5 5.90 -4.12 -0.28
N ALA A 6 4.86 -3.36 0.07
CA ALA A 6 4.43 -2.16 -0.63
C ALA A 6 4.71 -0.94 0.24
N ARG A 7 5.38 0.08 -0.31
CA ARG A 7 5.63 1.33 0.42
C ARG A 7 4.36 2.16 0.48
N LEU A 8 4.03 2.62 1.68
CA LEU A 8 2.98 3.58 1.96
C LEU A 8 3.59 4.97 1.95
N HIS A 9 3.07 5.85 1.10
CA HIS A 9 3.52 7.24 0.98
C HIS A 9 2.50 8.19 1.61
N SER A 10 2.94 9.38 2.00
CA SER A 10 2.02 10.39 2.57
C SER A 10 1.05 10.95 1.55
N ARG A 11 1.43 10.93 0.27
CA ARG A 11 0.65 11.44 -0.85
C ARG A 11 0.84 10.53 -2.07
N PRO A 12 -0.01 10.67 -3.11
CA PRO A 12 0.08 9.88 -4.33
C PRO A 12 1.39 9.98 -5.11
N PRO A 13 2.22 11.03 -5.15
CA PRO A 13 3.46 10.91 -5.94
C PRO A 13 4.50 10.03 -5.23
N SER A 14 5.26 9.22 -5.97
CA SER A 14 6.33 8.36 -5.42
C SER A 14 7.52 9.14 -4.84
N SER A 15 7.60 10.44 -5.12
CA SER A 15 8.51 11.40 -4.47
C SER A 15 8.04 11.79 -3.06
N ALA A 16 6.80 11.47 -2.67
CA ALA A 16 6.29 11.76 -1.34
C ALA A 16 6.99 10.88 -0.29
N PRO A 17 7.22 11.42 0.92
CA PRO A 17 7.89 10.69 1.99
C PRO A 17 7.14 9.39 2.30
N THR A 18 7.92 8.32 2.49
CA THR A 18 7.42 7.00 2.85
C THR A 18 7.00 7.03 4.32
N LEU A 19 5.72 6.83 4.58
CA LEU A 19 5.14 6.73 5.92
C LEU A 19 5.31 5.33 6.52
N GLY A 20 5.46 4.31 5.68
CA GLY A 20 5.63 2.95 6.16
C GLY A 20 5.65 1.93 5.04
N VAL A 21 5.58 0.67 5.44
CA VAL A 21 5.66 -0.48 4.56
C VAL A 21 4.54 -1.44 4.90
N LEU A 22 3.65 -1.67 3.94
CA LEU A 22 2.61 -2.68 4.02
C LEU A 22 3.16 -4.03 3.56
N TYR A 23 3.23 -4.99 4.47
CA TYR A 23 3.66 -6.35 4.15
C TYR A 23 2.49 -7.18 3.63
N LYS A 24 2.75 -8.16 2.74
CA LYS A 24 1.71 -9.03 2.16
C LYS A 24 0.84 -9.74 3.22
N ASN A 25 1.41 -10.12 4.37
CA ASN A 25 0.69 -10.80 5.44
C ASN A 25 -0.05 -9.84 6.40
N HIS A 26 0.03 -8.53 6.16
CA HIS A 26 -0.71 -7.56 6.96
C HIS A 26 -2.08 -7.35 6.32
N GLY A 27 -3.14 -7.58 7.09
CA GLY A 27 -4.47 -7.15 6.68
C GLY A 27 -4.50 -5.62 6.59
N PHE A 28 -5.16 -5.09 5.58
CA PHE A 28 -5.32 -3.65 5.41
C PHE A 28 -6.78 -3.28 5.20
N LYS A 29 -7.11 -2.03 5.49
CA LYS A 29 -8.39 -1.41 5.22
C LYS A 29 -8.23 -0.49 4.01
N TYR A 30 -8.96 -0.79 2.95
CA TYR A 30 -9.08 0.10 1.81
C TYR A 30 -9.99 1.29 2.16
N HIS A 31 -9.61 2.50 1.72
CA HIS A 31 -10.42 3.71 1.92
C HIS A 31 -10.88 4.32 0.61
N LYS A 32 -9.95 4.60 -0.30
CA LYS A 32 -10.24 5.21 -1.60
C LYS A 32 -9.12 4.95 -2.59
N ASP A 33 -9.43 5.05 -3.86
CA ASP A 33 -8.48 4.95 -4.93
C ASP A 33 -8.47 6.21 -5.79
N THR A 34 -7.37 6.37 -6.50
CA THR A 34 -7.17 7.35 -7.56
C THR A 34 -6.61 6.62 -8.77
N LYS A 35 -6.35 7.33 -9.88
CA LYS A 35 -5.86 6.75 -11.15
C LYS A 35 -4.79 5.65 -10.91
N ASN A 36 -3.74 5.96 -10.16
CA ASN A 36 -2.60 5.05 -9.95
C ASN A 36 -2.29 4.72 -8.47
N TRP A 37 -3.11 5.17 -7.52
CA TRP A 37 -2.81 5.07 -6.09
C TRP A 37 -4.01 4.64 -5.25
N LEU A 38 -3.75 3.89 -4.19
CA LEU A 38 -4.72 3.36 -3.23
C LEU A 38 -4.40 3.93 -1.86
N LEU A 39 -5.36 4.60 -1.23
CA LEU A 39 -5.27 4.95 0.17
C LEU A 39 -5.69 3.74 0.99
N VAL A 40 -4.73 3.18 1.73
CA VAL A 40 -4.92 2.01 2.58
C VAL A 40 -4.40 2.29 3.98
N THR A 41 -4.97 1.59 4.95
CA THR A 41 -4.49 1.59 6.34
C THR A 41 -4.08 0.17 6.70
N ASP A 42 -2.83 -0.04 7.08
CA ASP A 42 -2.37 -1.30 7.65
C ASP A 42 -3.08 -1.52 8.98
N LYS A 43 -3.87 -2.59 9.10
CA LYS A 43 -4.61 -2.89 10.34
C LYS A 43 -3.70 -3.38 11.46
N LYS A 44 -2.52 -3.89 11.13
CA LYS A 44 -1.57 -4.44 12.11
C LYS A 44 -0.71 -3.35 12.73
N THR A 45 -0.27 -2.37 11.93
CA THR A 45 0.55 -1.24 12.41
C THR A 45 -0.25 0.04 12.64
N GLY A 46 -1.47 0.13 12.12
CA GLY A 46 -2.28 1.36 12.15
C GLY A 46 -1.84 2.43 11.15
N VAL A 47 -0.80 2.17 10.35
CA VAL A 47 -0.23 3.16 9.42
C VAL A 47 -1.16 3.36 8.23
N LYS A 48 -1.58 4.60 8.01
CA LYS A 48 -2.40 5.02 6.87
C LYS A 48 -1.55 5.73 5.82
N GLY A 49 -1.62 5.27 4.57
CA GLY A 49 -0.88 5.90 3.48
C GLY A 49 -1.29 5.45 2.09
N TRP A 50 -0.71 6.10 1.08
CA TRP A 50 -0.94 5.85 -0.33
C TRP A 50 0.02 4.78 -0.85
N ALA A 51 -0.52 3.68 -1.32
CA ALA A 51 0.19 2.63 -2.02
C ALA A 51 -0.01 2.76 -3.54
N SER A 52 1.01 2.46 -4.33
CA SER A 52 0.86 2.45 -5.79
C SER A 52 0.01 1.26 -6.24
N LYS A 53 -1.02 1.50 -7.06
CA LYS A 53 -1.84 0.45 -7.71
C LYS A 53 -0.97 -0.53 -8.49
N ARG A 54 0.13 -0.09 -9.10
CA ARG A 54 1.01 -1.01 -9.84
C ARG A 54 1.66 -2.06 -8.94
N LEU A 55 1.98 -1.70 -7.70
CA LEU A 55 2.49 -2.65 -6.71
C LEU A 55 1.38 -3.50 -6.08
N PHE A 56 0.17 -2.94 -6.03
CA PHE A 56 -1.03 -3.56 -5.51
C PHE A 56 -1.67 -4.56 -6.49
N SER A 57 -2.06 -4.13 -7.70
CA SER A 57 -2.65 -4.97 -8.76
C SER A 57 -1.74 -6.12 -9.19
N VAL A 58 -0.41 -5.98 -9.16
CA VAL A 58 0.50 -7.10 -9.47
C VAL A 58 0.50 -8.20 -8.39
N LYS A 59 -0.14 -7.98 -7.22
CA LYS A 59 -0.17 -8.98 -6.11
C LYS A 59 -1.52 -9.18 -5.42
N MET A 60 -2.50 -8.30 -5.66
CA MET A 60 -3.90 -8.50 -5.26
C MET A 60 -4.71 -9.22 -6.34
N CYS A 61 -4.14 -9.44 -7.53
CA CYS A 61 -4.67 -10.45 -8.43
C CYS A 61 -4.39 -11.84 -7.86
N MET A 62 -5.46 -12.39 -7.26
CA MET A 62 -5.84 -13.80 -7.24
C MET A 62 -5.06 -14.73 -6.31
N ASN A 63 -5.64 -14.99 -5.14
CA ASN A 63 -6.20 -16.32 -4.90
C ASN A 63 -7.63 -16.16 -4.41
#